data_AF-A0A4P6ELC0-F1
#
_entry.id   AF-A0A4P6ELC0-F1
#
_cell.length_a   1.000
_cell.length_b   1.000
_cell.length_c   1.000
_cell.angle_alpha   90.00
_cell.angle_beta   90.00
_cell.angle_gamma   90.00
#
_symmetry.space_group_name_H-M   'P 1'
#
loop_
_entity.id
_entity.type
_entity.pdbx_description
1 polymer ?
#
loop_
_entity_poly.entity_id
_entity_poly.type
_entity_poly.pdbx_seq_one_letter_code
_entity_poly.pdbx_strand_id
1 'polypeptide(L)'
;MSEQLVPPTPGTGHSPASNGPASNGPASNGPASNGPASNGLATAGFVLGLIGLVLCLIPIVNNVAFPLAGLGLVFGVIGLLKARKGAPKKGLAIAAIVLSVLAGVGVFASQSFYGKVLDDVSDSLADTPTASTDDAGATDAGPAGDDEAAEPSTPEAGDDAAADDGAPSGTRQNPYPVGTQVTSTDWTITLGTPREAWGEIQAANQFNTAPDDGMEYWIVPLTGTFTGDQPSTPWVDLSVRFVGDDNVTYDGTCGVVPDSLIDVAELYAGAELSANACVAVPAGAPGLFTLRTSLFGDQVFFTR
;
A
#
# COMPACT_ATOMS: atom_id res chain seq x y z
N MET A 1 84.23 -25.34 -29.32
CA MET A 1 84.74 -26.70 -29.59
C MET A 1 83.84 -27.63 -28.79
N SER A 2 82.71 -28.05 -29.36
CA SER A 2 82.51 -29.39 -29.96
C SER A 2 82.77 -30.46 -28.89
N GLU A 3 81.77 -31.17 -28.38
CA GLU A 3 81.03 -32.19 -29.12
C GLU A 3 79.61 -32.41 -28.59
N GLN A 4 78.75 -32.78 -29.53
CA GLN A 4 77.39 -33.25 -29.39
C GLN A 4 77.43 -34.78 -29.50
N LEU A 5 76.89 -35.50 -28.50
CA LEU A 5 76.51 -36.91 -28.67
C LEU A 5 75.25 -37.21 -27.84
N VAL A 6 74.25 -37.77 -28.51
CA VAL A 6 72.93 -38.22 -28.06
C VAL A 6 72.66 -39.55 -28.80
N PRO A 7 71.84 -40.51 -28.32
CA PRO A 7 71.84 -41.32 -27.09
C PRO A 7 71.95 -42.84 -27.46
N PRO A 8 71.55 -43.83 -26.62
CA PRO A 8 70.17 -44.31 -26.77
C PRO A 8 69.46 -44.88 -25.51
N THR A 9 68.12 -44.72 -25.56
CA THR A 9 66.99 -45.53 -25.03
C THR A 9 66.65 -45.62 -23.53
N PRO A 10 65.34 -45.47 -23.16
CA PRO A 10 64.84 -45.64 -21.79
C PRO A 10 64.42 -47.09 -21.51
N GLY A 11 64.89 -47.65 -20.40
CA GLY A 11 64.45 -48.93 -19.86
C GLY A 11 63.14 -48.80 -19.08
N THR A 12 62.08 -49.41 -19.60
CA THR A 12 60.77 -49.57 -18.95
C THR A 12 60.86 -50.62 -17.84
N GLY A 13 61.00 -50.20 -16.59
CA GLY A 13 60.84 -51.06 -15.42
C GLY A 13 59.38 -51.19 -15.02
N HIS A 14 58.69 -52.21 -15.54
CA HIS A 14 57.39 -52.66 -15.02
C HIS A 14 57.64 -53.51 -13.76
N SER A 15 57.26 -53.01 -12.59
CA SER A 15 57.11 -53.81 -11.37
C SER A 15 55.78 -54.58 -11.41
N PRO A 16 55.74 -55.85 -10.95
CA PRO A 16 54.55 -56.68 -11.07
C PRO A 16 53.44 -56.25 -10.11
N ALA A 17 52.21 -56.18 -10.64
CA ALA A 17 50.99 -56.03 -9.88
C ALA A 17 50.80 -57.25 -8.95
N SER A 18 50.77 -56.99 -7.63
CA SER A 18 50.35 -57.98 -6.65
C SER A 18 48.82 -58.10 -6.67
N ASN A 19 48.31 -59.20 -7.23
CA ASN A 19 46.93 -59.62 -7.11
C ASN A 19 46.59 -59.95 -5.65
N GLY A 20 45.87 -59.05 -4.98
CA GLY A 20 45.14 -59.36 -3.75
C GLY A 20 43.76 -59.98 -4.09
N PRO A 21 43.20 -60.85 -3.23
CA PRO A 21 41.98 -61.58 -3.53
C PRO A 21 40.75 -60.66 -3.60
N ALA A 22 39.93 -60.86 -4.63
CA ALA A 22 38.61 -60.27 -4.76
C ALA A 22 37.68 -60.81 -3.65
N SER A 23 37.32 -59.95 -2.71
CA SER A 23 36.26 -60.24 -1.74
C SER A 23 34.90 -60.00 -2.39
N ASN A 24 34.27 -61.07 -2.90
CA ASN A 24 32.84 -61.07 -3.21
C ASN A 24 32.05 -61.01 -1.90
N GLY A 25 31.65 -59.80 -1.50
CA GLY A 25 30.67 -59.60 -0.42
C GLY A 25 29.25 -59.96 -0.89
N PRO A 26 28.37 -60.44 0.02
CA PRO A 26 27.00 -60.79 -0.34
C PRO A 26 26.19 -59.54 -0.72
N ALA A 27 25.40 -59.65 -1.80
CA ALA A 27 24.42 -58.63 -2.16
C ALA A 27 23.39 -58.49 -1.04
N SER A 28 23.43 -57.37 -0.31
CA SER A 28 22.42 -57.04 0.68
C SER A 28 21.14 -56.58 -0.03
N ASN A 29 20.18 -57.49 -0.18
CA ASN A 29 18.78 -57.10 -0.42
C ASN A 29 18.25 -56.47 0.88
N GLY A 30 18.43 -55.16 1.02
CA GLY A 30 17.81 -54.38 2.09
C GLY A 30 16.28 -54.36 1.94
N PRO A 31 15.51 -54.31 3.04
CA PRO A 31 14.06 -54.15 2.96
C PRO A 31 13.72 -52.83 2.26
N ALA A 32 12.77 -52.86 1.34
CA ALA A 32 12.23 -51.66 0.72
C ALA A 32 11.82 -50.67 1.82
N SER A 33 12.49 -49.51 1.87
CA SER A 33 12.17 -48.47 2.84
C SER A 33 10.82 -47.86 2.47
N ASN A 34 9.76 -48.31 3.12
CA ASN A 34 8.52 -47.56 3.20
C ASN A 34 8.78 -46.36 4.10
N GLY A 35 9.21 -45.24 3.52
CA GLY A 35 9.37 -43.98 4.25
C GLY A 35 8.09 -43.60 5.00
N PRO A 36 8.18 -42.89 6.13
CA PRO A 36 7.01 -42.51 6.91
C PRO A 36 5.99 -41.78 6.03
N ALA A 37 4.75 -42.26 6.01
CA ALA A 37 3.70 -41.70 5.16
C ALA A 37 3.55 -40.19 5.42
N SER A 38 3.73 -39.34 4.41
CA SER A 38 3.65 -37.89 4.57
C SER A 38 2.25 -37.37 4.21
N ASN A 39 1.67 -36.51 5.06
CA ASN A 39 0.41 -35.82 4.77
C ASN A 39 0.65 -34.35 4.40
N GLY A 40 1.30 -34.12 3.25
CA GLY A 40 1.60 -32.78 2.75
C GLY A 40 0.36 -31.93 2.46
N LEU A 41 -0.76 -32.58 2.13
CA LEU A 41 -2.02 -31.92 1.82
C LEU A 41 -2.69 -31.28 3.05
N ALA A 42 -2.58 -31.93 4.21
CA ALA A 42 -3.00 -31.31 5.47
C ALA A 42 -2.18 -30.04 5.76
N THR A 43 -0.88 -30.04 5.46
CA THR A 43 -0.02 -28.87 5.64
C THR A 43 -0.36 -27.75 4.65
N ALA A 44 -0.56 -28.06 3.37
CA ALA A 44 -1.01 -27.09 2.37
C ALA A 44 -2.38 -26.49 2.73
N GLY A 45 -3.35 -27.31 3.11
CA GLY A 45 -4.68 -26.85 3.53
C GLY A 45 -4.63 -25.96 4.77
N PHE A 46 -3.77 -26.26 5.74
CA PHE A 46 -3.61 -25.44 6.94
C PHE A 46 -3.02 -24.06 6.63
N VAL A 47 -1.97 -24.01 5.80
CA VAL A 47 -1.32 -22.75 5.41
C VAL A 47 -2.29 -21.88 4.62
N LEU A 48 -3.04 -22.45 3.66
CA LEU A 48 -4.02 -21.71 2.88
C LEU A 48 -5.21 -21.23 3.73
N GLY A 49 -5.70 -22.06 4.67
CA GLY A 49 -6.76 -21.66 5.59
C GLY A 49 -6.32 -20.54 6.55
N LEU A 50 -5.08 -20.58 7.02
CA LEU A 50 -4.51 -19.53 7.88
C LEU A 50 -4.33 -18.21 7.12
N ILE A 51 -3.77 -18.26 5.91
CA ILE A 51 -3.62 -17.07 5.05
C ILE A 51 -5.00 -16.49 4.73
N GLY A 52 -5.97 -17.33 4.37
CA GLY A 52 -7.35 -16.89 4.12
C GLY A 52 -7.98 -16.21 5.34
N LEU A 53 -7.76 -16.73 6.56
CA LEU A 53 -8.26 -16.12 7.80
C LEU A 53 -7.57 -14.79 8.11
N VAL A 54 -6.25 -14.68 7.92
CA VAL A 54 -5.52 -13.44 8.17
C VAL A 54 -5.91 -12.36 7.16
N LEU A 55 -6.03 -12.72 5.88
CA LEU A 55 -6.46 -11.80 4.82
C LEU A 55 -7.94 -11.39 4.96
N CYS A 56 -8.78 -12.20 5.60
CA CYS A 56 -10.16 -11.84 5.95
C CYS A 56 -10.23 -10.62 6.88
N LEU A 57 -9.19 -10.33 7.67
CA LEU A 57 -9.18 -9.20 8.61
C LEU A 57 -8.99 -7.84 7.92
N ILE A 58 -8.63 -7.81 6.62
CA ILE A 58 -8.45 -6.58 5.84
C ILE A 58 -9.57 -6.48 4.78
N PRO A 59 -10.53 -5.54 4.92
CA PRO A 59 -11.76 -5.54 4.12
C PRO A 59 -11.58 -5.43 2.60
N ILE A 60 -10.52 -4.76 2.13
CA ILE A 60 -10.25 -4.57 0.69
C ILE A 60 -9.62 -5.84 0.05
N VAL A 61 -8.94 -6.68 0.82
CA VAL A 61 -8.27 -7.92 0.33
C VAL A 61 -9.20 -9.15 0.38
N ASN A 62 -10.41 -8.98 0.93
CA ASN A 62 -11.36 -10.04 1.25
C ASN A 62 -11.85 -10.86 0.03
N ASN A 63 -11.85 -10.30 -1.18
CA ASN A 63 -12.25 -11.02 -2.40
C ASN A 63 -11.27 -12.15 -2.79
N VAL A 64 -9.99 -12.01 -2.44
CA VAL A 64 -8.97 -13.05 -2.65
C VAL A 64 -9.03 -14.11 -1.54
N ALA A 65 -9.51 -13.75 -0.34
CA ALA A 65 -9.64 -14.67 0.78
C ALA A 65 -10.65 -15.81 0.51
N PHE A 66 -11.72 -15.54 -0.23
CA PHE A 66 -12.75 -16.55 -0.54
C PHE A 66 -12.24 -17.75 -1.36
N PRO A 67 -11.58 -17.58 -2.52
CA PRO A 67 -11.02 -18.71 -3.26
C PRO A 67 -9.91 -19.43 -2.48
N LEU A 68 -9.10 -18.71 -1.68
CA LEU A 68 -8.09 -19.34 -0.83
C LEU A 68 -8.69 -20.18 0.30
N ALA A 69 -9.75 -19.70 0.96
CA ALA A 69 -10.51 -20.47 1.94
C ALA A 69 -11.16 -21.71 1.30
N GLY A 70 -11.68 -21.59 0.07
CA GLY A 70 -12.18 -22.72 -0.71
C GLY A 70 -11.11 -23.79 -0.96
N LEU A 71 -9.91 -23.39 -1.41
CA LEU A 71 -8.78 -24.30 -1.62
C LEU A 71 -8.27 -24.92 -0.30
N GLY A 72 -8.20 -24.12 0.76
CA GLY A 72 -7.84 -24.57 2.12
C GLY A 72 -8.82 -25.63 2.63
N LEU A 73 -10.11 -25.44 2.40
CA LEU A 73 -11.16 -26.39 2.77
C LEU A 73 -11.01 -27.71 1.99
N VAL A 74 -10.83 -27.65 0.67
CA VAL A 74 -10.67 -28.85 -0.18
C VAL A 74 -9.45 -29.68 0.24
N PHE A 75 -8.29 -29.03 0.42
CA PHE A 75 -7.08 -29.72 0.86
C PHE A 75 -7.16 -30.20 2.31
N GLY A 76 -7.82 -29.46 3.19
CA GLY A 76 -8.12 -29.89 4.55
C GLY A 76 -8.98 -31.17 4.59
N VAL A 77 -10.05 -31.22 3.79
CA VAL A 77 -10.95 -32.38 3.69
C VAL A 77 -10.22 -33.60 3.13
N ILE A 78 -9.48 -33.47 2.03
CA ILE A 78 -8.73 -34.60 1.45
C ILE A 78 -7.60 -35.05 2.41
N GLY A 79 -6.93 -34.11 3.08
CA GLY A 79 -5.94 -34.38 4.12
C GLY A 79 -6.53 -35.14 5.31
N LEU A 80 -7.78 -34.83 5.70
CA LEU A 80 -8.52 -35.52 6.75
C LEU A 80 -8.95 -36.92 6.31
N LEU A 81 -9.40 -37.09 5.07
CA LEU A 81 -9.75 -38.40 4.51
C LEU A 81 -8.53 -39.34 4.43
N LYS A 82 -7.35 -38.82 4.06
CA LYS A 82 -6.09 -39.58 4.11
C LYS A 82 -5.69 -39.90 5.55
N ALA A 83 -5.89 -38.97 6.49
CA ALA A 83 -5.63 -39.21 7.90
C ALA A 83 -6.54 -40.29 8.52
N ARG A 84 -7.81 -40.37 8.07
CA ARG A 84 -8.73 -41.46 8.45
C ARG A 84 -8.26 -42.84 7.96
N LYS A 85 -7.46 -42.89 6.89
CA LYS A 85 -6.84 -44.12 6.35
C LYS A 85 -5.43 -44.40 6.92
N GLY A 86 -5.02 -43.70 7.98
CA GLY A 86 -3.75 -43.93 8.68
C GLY A 86 -2.62 -42.94 8.36
N ALA A 87 -2.85 -41.91 7.54
CA ALA A 87 -1.86 -40.85 7.33
C ALA A 87 -1.69 -39.97 8.60
N PRO A 88 -0.49 -39.46 8.90
CA PRO A 88 -0.27 -38.60 10.07
C PRO A 88 -0.88 -37.19 9.90
N LYS A 89 -0.78 -36.35 10.93
CA LYS A 89 -1.25 -34.94 10.96
C LYS A 89 -2.78 -34.74 10.89
N LYS A 90 -3.55 -35.63 11.53
CA LYS A 90 -5.01 -35.52 11.65
C LYS A 90 -5.48 -34.19 12.27
N GLY A 91 -4.83 -33.73 13.34
CA GLY A 91 -5.16 -32.46 14.00
C GLY A 91 -4.98 -31.24 13.09
N LEU A 92 -3.94 -31.25 12.27
CA LEU A 92 -3.66 -30.18 11.31
C LEU A 92 -4.72 -30.10 10.20
N ALA A 93 -5.20 -31.26 9.73
CA ALA A 93 -6.28 -31.30 8.74
C ALA A 93 -7.61 -30.78 9.30
N ILE A 94 -7.91 -31.06 10.58
CA ILE A 94 -9.09 -30.50 11.26
C ILE A 94 -8.94 -28.98 11.42
N ALA A 95 -7.77 -28.50 11.84
CA ALA A 95 -7.49 -27.07 11.95
C ALA A 95 -7.65 -26.35 10.60
N ALA A 96 -7.14 -26.92 9.51
CA ALA A 96 -7.32 -26.39 8.16
C ALA A 96 -8.79 -26.18 7.77
N ILE A 97 -9.64 -27.17 8.08
CA ILE A 97 -11.08 -27.10 7.80
C ILE A 97 -11.73 -26.00 8.65
N VAL A 98 -11.45 -25.96 9.96
CA VAL A 98 -12.03 -24.97 10.87
C VAL A 98 -11.65 -23.56 10.46
N LEU A 99 -10.37 -23.30 10.18
CA LEU A 99 -9.88 -21.99 9.73
C LEU A 99 -10.53 -21.56 8.41
N SER A 100 -10.67 -22.50 7.46
CA SER A 100 -11.30 -22.20 6.17
C SER A 100 -12.79 -21.89 6.29
N VAL A 101 -13.51 -22.56 7.19
CA VAL A 101 -14.93 -22.26 7.47
C VAL A 101 -15.07 -20.90 8.16
N LEU A 102 -14.22 -20.60 9.16
CA LEU A 102 -14.24 -19.30 9.85
C LEU A 102 -13.92 -18.15 8.90
N ALA A 103 -12.94 -18.31 8.01
CA ALA A 103 -12.63 -17.34 6.97
C ALA A 103 -13.81 -17.13 6.02
N GLY A 104 -14.44 -18.22 5.54
CA GLY A 104 -15.62 -18.15 4.67
C GLY A 104 -16.80 -17.44 5.33
N VAL A 105 -17.12 -17.77 6.59
CA VAL A 105 -18.19 -17.10 7.36
C VAL A 105 -17.84 -15.63 7.61
N GLY A 106 -16.58 -15.31 7.91
CA GLY A 106 -16.10 -13.93 8.05
C GLY A 106 -16.35 -13.10 6.79
N VAL A 107 -16.08 -13.65 5.60
CA VAL A 107 -16.36 -12.98 4.32
C VAL A 107 -17.84 -12.62 4.20
N PHE A 108 -18.75 -13.57 4.46
CA PHE A 108 -20.19 -13.31 4.40
C PHE A 108 -20.68 -12.34 5.47
N ALA A 109 -20.11 -12.39 6.68
CA ALA A 109 -20.44 -11.46 7.75
C ALA A 109 -20.05 -10.02 7.38
N SER A 110 -18.86 -9.81 6.80
CA SER A 110 -18.43 -8.51 6.28
C SER A 110 -19.38 -8.00 5.18
N GLN A 111 -19.79 -8.86 4.25
CA GLN A 111 -20.75 -8.47 3.20
C GLN A 111 -22.11 -8.05 3.78
N SER A 112 -22.59 -8.72 4.83
CA SER A 112 -23.85 -8.36 5.50
C SER A 112 -23.79 -7.05 6.29
N PHE A 113 -22.58 -6.67 6.74
CA PHE A 113 -22.34 -5.41 7.42
C PHE A 113 -22.34 -4.23 6.44
N TYR A 114 -21.77 -4.39 5.23
CA TYR A 114 -21.83 -3.37 4.18
C TYR A 114 -23.25 -3.12 3.67
N GLY A 115 -24.06 -4.17 3.51
CA GLY A 115 -25.47 -4.02 3.13
C GLY A 115 -26.25 -3.18 4.14
N LYS A 116 -26.07 -3.44 5.44
CA LYS A 116 -26.71 -2.64 6.49
C LYS A 116 -26.25 -1.19 6.53
N VAL A 117 -24.93 -0.93 6.40
CA VAL A 117 -24.41 0.44 6.40
C VAL A 117 -24.91 1.23 5.18
N LEU A 118 -25.05 0.59 4.02
CA LEU A 118 -25.61 1.23 2.82
C LEU A 118 -27.12 1.43 2.88
N ASP A 119 -27.85 0.49 3.49
CA ASP A 119 -29.29 0.64 3.74
C ASP A 119 -29.54 1.76 4.77
N ASP A 120 -28.76 1.85 5.85
CA ASP A 120 -28.85 2.93 6.86
C ASP A 120 -28.51 4.32 6.26
N VAL A 121 -27.54 4.38 5.34
CA VAL A 121 -27.21 5.60 4.58
C VAL A 121 -28.30 5.95 3.57
N SER A 122 -28.91 4.96 2.92
CA SER A 122 -29.99 5.18 1.96
C SER A 122 -31.30 5.60 2.64
N ASP A 123 -31.62 5.01 3.80
CA ASP A 123 -32.78 5.38 4.62
C ASP A 123 -32.59 6.80 5.20
N SER A 124 -31.39 7.18 5.63
CA SER A 124 -31.11 8.56 6.08
C SER A 124 -31.12 9.59 4.95
N LEU A 125 -30.79 9.20 3.72
CA LEU A 125 -30.97 10.02 2.52
C LEU A 125 -32.44 10.13 2.10
N ALA A 126 -33.25 9.09 2.32
CA ALA A 126 -34.68 9.08 2.03
C ALA A 126 -35.51 9.86 3.07
N ASP A 127 -35.04 9.94 4.31
CA ASP A 127 -35.68 10.72 5.40
C ASP A 127 -35.27 12.21 5.40
N THR A 128 -34.45 12.64 4.44
CA THR A 128 -34.16 14.07 4.23
C THR A 128 -35.31 14.68 3.42
N PRO A 129 -36.10 15.64 3.97
CA PRO A 129 -37.16 16.29 3.21
C PRO A 129 -36.55 17.04 2.02
N THR A 130 -36.84 16.57 0.81
CA THR A 130 -36.52 17.32 -0.41
C THR A 130 -37.38 18.57 -0.40
N ALA A 131 -36.79 19.72 -0.03
CA ALA A 131 -37.39 21.02 -0.30
C ALA A 131 -37.30 21.28 -1.81
N SER A 132 -38.24 20.71 -2.56
CA SER A 132 -38.51 21.12 -3.93
C SER A 132 -39.18 22.49 -3.88
N THR A 133 -38.42 23.55 -4.18
CA THR A 133 -39.00 24.84 -4.53
C THR A 133 -39.49 24.77 -5.97
N ASP A 134 -40.78 24.50 -6.14
CA ASP A 134 -41.53 24.88 -7.32
C ASP A 134 -41.61 26.41 -7.36
N ASP A 135 -40.97 27.04 -8.36
CA ASP A 135 -41.27 28.42 -8.76
C ASP A 135 -41.96 28.41 -10.13
N ALA A 136 -43.24 28.76 -10.12
CA ALA A 136 -43.91 29.39 -11.27
C ALA A 136 -45.27 29.99 -10.85
N GLY A 137 -45.28 31.32 -10.69
CA GLY A 137 -46.40 32.14 -11.15
C GLY A 137 -47.16 32.96 -10.09
N ALA A 138 -46.92 34.28 -10.07
CA ALA A 138 -47.96 35.28 -10.26
C ALA A 138 -47.37 36.71 -10.34
N THR A 139 -47.66 37.37 -11.46
CA THR A 139 -47.55 38.82 -11.69
C THR A 139 -48.64 39.59 -10.94
N ASP A 140 -48.34 40.72 -10.30
CA ASP A 140 -49.19 41.93 -10.35
C ASP A 140 -48.43 43.20 -9.90
N ALA A 141 -48.87 44.34 -10.43
CA ALA A 141 -48.24 45.64 -10.57
C ALA A 141 -48.16 46.53 -9.31
N GLY A 142 -47.33 47.58 -9.40
CA GLY A 142 -47.01 48.56 -8.36
C GLY A 142 -48.13 49.54 -7.94
N PRO A 143 -47.78 50.62 -7.20
CA PRO A 143 -47.32 51.83 -7.89
C PRO A 143 -46.20 52.64 -7.16
N ALA A 144 -45.82 53.72 -7.84
CA ALA A 144 -44.62 54.56 -7.76
C ALA A 144 -44.58 55.68 -6.67
N GLY A 145 -43.39 56.29 -6.57
CA GLY A 145 -43.03 57.56 -5.90
C GLY A 145 -41.55 57.52 -5.47
N ASP A 146 -40.57 57.90 -6.30
CA ASP A 146 -39.93 59.25 -6.45
C ASP A 146 -39.13 59.62 -5.16
N ASP A 147 -37.85 60.02 -5.09
CA ASP A 147 -36.88 60.61 -6.02
C ASP A 147 -35.44 60.62 -5.37
N GLU A 148 -34.41 60.73 -6.23
CA GLU A 148 -33.11 61.44 -6.07
C GLU A 148 -31.84 60.85 -5.39
N ALA A 149 -31.04 60.20 -6.26
CA ALA A 149 -29.61 60.43 -6.60
C ALA A 149 -28.53 60.81 -5.56
N ALA A 150 -27.50 59.97 -5.46
CA ALA A 150 -26.07 60.36 -5.47
C ALA A 150 -25.16 59.14 -5.78
N GLU A 151 -24.31 59.27 -6.80
CA GLU A 151 -23.17 58.41 -7.22
C GLU A 151 -21.99 59.39 -7.48
N PRO A 152 -20.68 59.02 -7.60
CA PRO A 152 -20.16 57.69 -8.01
C PRO A 152 -18.78 57.21 -7.41
N SER A 153 -18.35 56.01 -7.83
CA SER A 153 -16.94 55.49 -7.96
C SER A 153 -16.28 54.91 -6.70
N THR A 154 -15.83 53.65 -6.62
CA THR A 154 -14.75 53.01 -7.41
C THR A 154 -14.76 51.48 -7.11
N PRO A 155 -14.41 50.57 -8.05
CA PRO A 155 -14.56 49.12 -7.87
C PRO A 155 -13.33 48.47 -7.23
N GLU A 156 -13.52 47.78 -6.11
CA GLU A 156 -12.54 46.78 -5.63
C GLU A 156 -12.85 45.45 -6.32
N ALA A 157 -11.78 44.84 -6.83
CA ALA A 157 -11.79 43.65 -7.64
C ALA A 157 -12.48 42.47 -6.94
N GLY A 158 -13.17 41.65 -7.73
CA GLY A 158 -13.79 40.42 -7.27
C GLY A 158 -12.75 39.49 -6.67
N ASP A 159 -12.87 39.28 -5.36
CA ASP A 159 -12.60 37.97 -4.79
C ASP A 159 -13.62 37.03 -5.42
N ASP A 160 -13.13 36.13 -6.29
CA ASP A 160 -13.81 34.89 -6.61
C ASP A 160 -13.88 34.08 -5.31
N ALA A 161 -14.81 34.46 -4.43
CA ALA A 161 -15.26 33.64 -3.32
C ALA A 161 -15.93 32.43 -3.95
N ALA A 162 -15.14 31.37 -4.13
CA ALA A 162 -15.66 30.02 -4.24
C ALA A 162 -16.73 29.86 -3.16
N ALA A 163 -17.91 29.40 -3.58
CA ALA A 163 -19.02 29.16 -2.69
C ALA A 163 -18.53 28.39 -1.46
N ASP A 164 -18.76 28.96 -0.28
CA ASP A 164 -18.54 28.27 0.98
C ASP A 164 -19.61 27.19 1.09
N ASP A 165 -19.30 26.01 0.56
CA ASP A 165 -20.17 24.84 0.57
C ASP A 165 -20.33 24.25 1.99
N GLY A 166 -19.79 24.90 3.02
CA GLY A 166 -19.83 24.45 4.42
C GLY A 166 -18.98 23.21 4.70
N ALA A 167 -18.18 22.76 3.73
CA ALA A 167 -17.29 21.61 3.90
C ALA A 167 -16.17 21.95 4.89
N PRO A 168 -15.84 21.04 5.86
CA PRO A 168 -14.73 21.26 6.78
C PRO A 168 -13.41 21.53 6.06
N SER A 169 -12.58 22.43 6.59
CA SER A 169 -11.26 22.70 6.02
C SER A 169 -10.37 21.45 6.03
N GLY A 170 -9.49 21.35 5.02
CA GLY A 170 -8.63 20.19 4.79
C GLY A 170 -9.32 19.03 4.08
N THR A 171 -10.59 19.18 3.68
CA THR A 171 -11.28 18.22 2.82
C THR A 171 -10.94 18.46 1.35
N ARG A 172 -11.33 17.55 0.46
CA ARG A 172 -11.14 17.76 -0.98
C ARG A 172 -11.92 18.97 -1.51
N GLN A 173 -13.11 19.22 -0.96
CA GLN A 173 -13.98 20.34 -1.34
C GLN A 173 -13.51 21.68 -0.76
N ASN A 174 -12.86 21.66 0.41
CA ASN A 174 -12.30 22.83 1.06
C ASN A 174 -10.85 22.54 1.51
N PRO A 175 -9.88 22.46 0.58
CA PRO A 175 -8.50 22.10 0.90
C PRO A 175 -7.79 23.21 1.67
N TYR A 176 -6.78 22.84 2.45
CA TYR A 176 -5.90 23.81 3.08
C TYR A 176 -5.01 24.51 2.04
N PRO A 177 -4.67 25.81 2.22
CA PRO A 177 -3.54 26.37 1.50
C PRO A 177 -2.24 25.71 1.96
N VAL A 178 -1.30 25.48 1.04
CA VAL A 178 0.07 25.06 1.37
C VAL A 178 0.68 25.97 2.44
N GLY A 179 1.46 25.38 3.34
CA GLY A 179 2.02 26.08 4.50
C GLY A 179 1.11 26.07 5.74
N THR A 180 -0.14 25.61 5.64
CA THR A 180 -1.00 25.41 6.81
C THR A 180 -0.45 24.31 7.70
N GLN A 181 -0.40 24.57 9.01
CA GLN A 181 0.01 23.60 10.02
C GLN A 181 -1.15 22.66 10.34
N VAL A 182 -0.87 21.35 10.30
CA VAL A 182 -1.78 20.28 10.66
C VAL A 182 -1.33 19.67 11.98
N THR A 183 -2.25 19.61 12.93
CA THR A 183 -2.03 18.96 14.22
C THR A 183 -2.86 17.69 14.31
N SER A 184 -2.22 16.60 14.70
CA SER A 184 -2.80 15.30 14.97
C SER A 184 -2.30 14.78 16.32
N THR A 185 -2.63 13.54 16.67
CA THR A 185 -2.18 12.93 17.93
C THR A 185 -0.65 12.96 18.07
N ASP A 186 0.05 12.53 17.02
CA ASP A 186 1.50 12.26 17.08
C ASP A 186 2.34 13.29 16.32
N TRP A 187 1.71 14.28 15.67
CA TRP A 187 2.40 15.25 14.83
C TRP A 187 1.79 16.64 14.89
N THR A 188 2.66 17.65 14.93
CA THR A 188 2.39 19.00 14.46
C THR A 188 3.27 19.26 13.25
N ILE A 189 2.69 19.31 12.05
CA ILE A 189 3.44 19.25 10.79
C ILE A 189 2.85 20.18 9.72
N THR A 190 3.72 20.73 8.89
CA THR A 190 3.37 21.62 7.78
C THR A 190 3.83 20.98 6.48
N LEU A 191 2.91 20.93 5.50
CA LEU A 191 3.23 20.64 4.11
C LEU A 191 3.66 21.95 3.44
N GLY A 192 4.94 22.04 3.09
CA GLY A 192 5.52 23.19 2.39
C GLY A 192 5.16 23.20 0.91
N THR A 193 5.55 24.25 0.19
CA THR A 193 5.21 24.45 -1.22
C THR A 193 5.76 23.31 -2.10
N PRO A 194 4.89 22.50 -2.74
CA PRO A 194 5.29 21.50 -3.72
C PRO A 194 5.94 22.14 -4.95
N ARG A 195 6.94 21.49 -5.54
CA ARG A 195 7.58 21.95 -6.78
C ARG A 195 8.00 20.78 -7.68
N GLU A 196 7.90 20.96 -9.00
CA GLU A 196 8.55 20.08 -9.99
C GLU A 196 10.06 20.13 -9.75
N ALA A 197 10.70 18.96 -9.67
CA ALA A 197 12.02 18.82 -9.10
C ALA A 197 12.89 17.78 -9.80
N TRP A 198 12.60 17.37 -11.04
CA TRP A 198 13.44 16.40 -11.75
C TRP A 198 14.91 16.85 -11.83
N GLY A 199 15.15 18.13 -12.10
CA GLY A 199 16.52 18.68 -12.12
C GLY A 199 17.26 18.55 -10.78
N GLU A 200 16.57 18.76 -9.66
CA GLU A 200 17.13 18.60 -8.31
C GLU A 200 17.41 17.13 -7.98
N ILE A 201 16.47 16.25 -8.32
CA ILE A 201 16.56 14.80 -8.07
C ILE A 201 17.69 14.19 -8.91
N GLN A 202 17.83 14.56 -10.17
CA GLN A 202 18.93 14.09 -11.01
C GLN A 202 20.30 14.60 -10.51
N ALA A 203 20.36 15.83 -10.00
CA ALA A 203 21.58 16.39 -9.43
C ALA A 203 21.99 15.69 -8.12
N ALA A 204 21.02 15.26 -7.31
CA ALA A 204 21.26 14.49 -6.08
C ALA A 204 21.92 13.14 -6.36
N ASN A 205 21.49 12.47 -7.44
CA ASN A 205 22.08 11.23 -7.89
C ASN A 205 21.90 11.03 -9.39
N GLN A 206 22.99 11.05 -10.15
CA GLN A 206 22.99 10.82 -11.60
C GLN A 206 22.49 9.43 -12.04
N PHE A 207 22.38 8.48 -11.10
CA PHE A 207 21.81 7.16 -11.36
C PHE A 207 20.28 7.12 -11.21
N ASN A 208 19.65 8.22 -10.79
CA ASN A 208 18.19 8.33 -10.78
C ASN A 208 17.66 8.23 -12.22
N THR A 209 16.55 7.54 -12.37
CA THR A 209 15.84 7.41 -13.65
C THR A 209 14.89 8.59 -13.81
N ALA A 210 14.77 9.11 -15.03
CA ALA A 210 13.81 10.17 -15.34
C ALA A 210 12.37 9.71 -15.06
N PRO A 211 11.43 10.63 -14.82
CA PRO A 211 10.01 10.30 -14.78
C PRO A 211 9.59 9.58 -16.07
N ASP A 212 8.60 8.68 -15.95
CA ASP A 212 7.97 8.06 -17.11
C ASP A 212 7.36 9.13 -18.03
N ASP A 213 7.21 8.82 -19.32
CA ASP A 213 6.62 9.72 -20.30
C ASP A 213 5.25 10.25 -19.83
N GLY A 214 5.11 11.58 -19.79
CA GLY A 214 3.89 12.25 -19.32
C GLY A 214 3.78 12.43 -17.81
N MET A 215 4.82 12.05 -17.04
CA MET A 215 4.91 12.27 -15.60
C MET A 215 6.01 13.29 -15.27
N GLU A 216 5.89 13.90 -14.10
CA GLU A 216 6.84 14.81 -13.48
C GLU A 216 7.14 14.34 -12.06
N TYR A 217 8.36 14.54 -11.57
CA TYR A 217 8.67 14.29 -10.17
C TYR A 217 8.58 15.58 -9.38
N TRP A 218 7.79 15.54 -8.31
CA TRP A 218 7.56 16.69 -7.44
C TRP A 218 8.15 16.43 -6.06
N ILE A 219 8.93 17.39 -5.55
CA ILE A 219 9.34 17.42 -4.16
C ILE A 219 8.30 18.19 -3.35
N VAL A 220 7.90 17.60 -2.22
CA VAL A 220 7.00 18.21 -1.24
C VAL A 220 7.73 18.31 0.11
N PRO A 221 8.16 19.53 0.51
CA PRO A 221 8.82 19.74 1.79
C PRO A 221 7.87 19.48 2.95
N LEU A 222 8.38 18.84 4.00
CA LEU A 222 7.69 18.60 5.27
C LEU A 222 8.53 19.18 6.40
N THR A 223 7.92 20.01 7.23
CA THR A 223 8.54 20.53 8.46
C THR A 223 7.60 20.37 9.64
N GLY A 224 8.09 19.90 10.78
CA GLY A 224 7.23 19.72 11.94
C GLY A 224 7.93 19.19 13.17
N THR A 225 7.13 18.86 14.17
CA THR A 225 7.57 18.25 15.42
C THR A 225 6.79 16.97 15.65
N PHE A 226 7.49 15.90 16.01
CA PHE A 226 6.88 14.66 16.47
C PHE A 226 6.41 14.83 17.93
N THR A 227 5.11 14.66 18.17
CA THR A 227 4.46 14.84 19.48
C THR A 227 4.03 13.54 20.12
N GLY A 228 4.21 12.40 19.43
CA GLY A 228 3.80 11.09 19.94
C GLY A 228 4.62 10.61 21.14
N ASP A 229 3.97 9.82 22.00
CA ASP A 229 4.57 9.31 23.24
C ASP A 229 5.47 8.08 23.03
N GLN A 230 5.41 7.44 21.86
CA GLN A 230 6.24 6.29 21.49
C GLN A 230 7.13 6.63 20.29
N PRO A 231 8.30 5.99 20.13
CA PRO A 231 9.14 6.27 18.97
C PRO A 231 8.41 6.02 17.65
N SER A 232 8.60 6.91 16.68
CA SER A 232 8.01 6.82 15.35
C SER A 232 9.09 6.66 14.28
N THR A 233 8.78 5.87 13.26
CA THR A 233 9.53 5.85 12.01
C THR A 233 8.79 6.73 10.99
N PRO A 234 9.26 7.96 10.68
CA PRO A 234 8.43 8.96 10.00
C PRO A 234 7.88 8.52 8.64
N TRP A 235 8.64 7.79 7.85
CA TRP A 235 8.20 7.33 6.53
C TRP A 235 7.08 6.26 6.58
N VAL A 236 6.81 5.68 7.75
CA VAL A 236 5.69 4.76 7.96
C VAL A 236 4.40 5.53 8.30
N ASP A 237 4.52 6.58 9.11
CA ASP A 237 3.37 7.36 9.58
C ASP A 237 2.95 8.43 8.59
N LEU A 238 3.93 9.11 8.00
CA LEU A 238 3.74 10.23 7.09
C LEU A 238 3.66 9.73 5.65
N SER A 239 2.59 10.11 4.97
CA SER A 239 2.44 9.85 3.53
C SER A 239 1.99 11.12 2.83
N VAL A 240 2.69 11.47 1.76
CA VAL A 240 2.30 12.52 0.82
C VAL A 240 1.92 11.88 -0.50
N ARG A 241 0.80 12.31 -1.09
CA ARG A 241 0.34 11.85 -2.40
C ARG A 241 -0.19 13.03 -3.19
N PHE A 242 -0.48 12.79 -4.46
CA PHE A 242 -1.20 13.71 -5.31
C PHE A 242 -2.52 13.08 -5.76
N VAL A 243 -3.55 13.88 -5.88
CA VAL A 243 -4.87 13.45 -6.31
C VAL A 243 -5.29 14.34 -7.47
N GLY A 244 -5.37 13.76 -8.66
CA GLY A 244 -5.82 14.46 -9.86
C GLY A 244 -7.32 14.76 -9.85
N ASP A 245 -7.73 15.67 -10.71
CA ASP A 245 -9.14 15.94 -11.03
C ASP A 245 -9.85 14.74 -11.69
N ASP A 246 -9.06 13.84 -12.30
CA ASP A 246 -9.47 12.52 -12.76
C ASP A 246 -9.83 11.53 -11.63
N ASN A 247 -9.71 11.97 -10.37
CA ASN A 247 -9.95 11.21 -9.15
C ASN A 247 -8.98 10.03 -8.94
N VAL A 248 -7.85 10.00 -9.64
CA VAL A 248 -6.79 9.04 -9.44
C VAL A 248 -5.81 9.57 -8.38
N THR A 249 -5.37 8.67 -7.51
CA THR A 249 -4.29 8.97 -6.56
C THR A 249 -2.97 8.52 -7.17
N TYR A 250 -2.00 9.43 -7.12
CA TYR A 250 -0.65 9.24 -7.58
C TYR A 250 0.32 9.27 -6.40
N ASP A 251 1.24 8.33 -6.42
CA ASP A 251 2.42 8.27 -5.55
C ASP A 251 3.65 8.05 -6.44
N GLY A 252 4.85 7.97 -5.85
CA GLY A 252 6.03 7.71 -6.65
C GLY A 252 7.24 7.31 -5.83
N THR A 253 8.09 6.47 -6.42
CA THR A 253 9.46 6.25 -5.95
C THR A 253 10.38 7.02 -6.89
N CYS A 254 10.97 8.11 -6.40
CA CYS A 254 11.76 9.03 -7.22
C CYS A 254 13.27 8.76 -7.18
N GLY A 255 13.68 7.56 -6.75
CA GLY A 255 15.08 7.24 -6.49
C GLY A 255 15.62 7.95 -5.25
N VAL A 256 16.87 8.44 -5.34
CA VAL A 256 17.54 9.18 -4.25
C VAL A 256 17.14 10.65 -4.31
N VAL A 257 16.44 11.12 -3.29
CA VAL A 257 15.93 12.49 -3.19
C VAL A 257 16.73 13.26 -2.12
N PRO A 258 17.05 14.55 -2.31
CA PRO A 258 17.66 15.37 -1.25
C PRO A 258 16.82 15.35 0.02
N ASP A 259 17.46 15.17 1.18
CA ASP A 259 16.81 15.17 2.51
C ASP A 259 15.54 14.29 2.56
N SER A 260 15.62 13.09 1.97
CA SER A 260 14.46 12.22 1.78
C SER A 260 13.81 11.80 3.10
N LEU A 261 12.48 11.85 3.14
CA LEU A 261 11.67 11.36 4.27
C LEU A 261 11.99 9.90 4.62
N ILE A 262 12.31 9.06 3.63
CA ILE A 262 12.60 7.64 3.84
C ILE A 262 13.93 7.41 4.57
N ASP A 263 14.83 8.39 4.54
CA ASP A 263 16.14 8.32 5.17
C ASP A 263 16.13 8.92 6.59
N VAL A 264 14.99 9.50 7.01
CA VAL A 264 14.84 10.03 8.36
C VAL A 264 14.82 8.88 9.37
N ALA A 265 15.72 8.96 10.34
CA ALA A 265 15.83 8.00 11.43
C ALA A 265 14.58 8.02 12.34
N GLU A 266 14.49 7.02 13.22
CA GLU A 266 13.47 6.97 14.25
C GLU A 266 13.47 8.26 15.10
N LEU A 267 12.28 8.81 15.33
CA LEU A 267 12.06 10.03 16.10
C LEU A 267 11.47 9.71 17.47
N TYR A 268 11.89 10.49 18.46
CA TYR A 268 11.36 10.47 19.83
C TYR A 268 10.60 11.77 20.10
N ALA A 269 9.72 11.77 21.11
CA ALA A 269 8.89 12.91 21.46
C ALA A 269 9.68 14.23 21.51
N GLY A 270 9.17 15.24 20.82
CA GLY A 270 9.79 16.57 20.71
C GLY A 270 10.84 16.71 19.60
N ALA A 271 11.17 15.65 18.86
CA ALA A 271 12.08 15.74 17.73
C ALA A 271 11.50 16.60 16.60
N GLU A 272 12.34 17.44 16.01
CA GLU A 272 11.99 18.22 14.83
C GLU A 272 12.29 17.43 13.55
N LEU A 273 11.41 17.57 12.56
CA LEU A 273 11.50 16.99 11.23
C LEU A 273 11.67 18.12 10.22
N SER A 274 12.64 17.98 9.32
CA SER A 274 12.74 18.71 8.07
C SER A 274 13.16 17.71 7.00
N ALA A 275 12.25 17.35 6.11
CA ALA A 275 12.48 16.32 5.10
C ALA A 275 11.65 16.57 3.84
N ASN A 276 12.01 15.89 2.76
CA ASN A 276 11.30 15.94 1.49
C ASN A 276 10.58 14.62 1.21
N ALA A 277 9.28 14.69 0.96
CA ALA A 277 8.57 13.61 0.27
C ALA A 277 8.69 13.83 -1.24
N CYS A 278 8.57 12.75 -2.02
CA CYS A 278 8.50 12.82 -3.47
C CYS A 278 7.28 12.09 -4.01
N VAL A 279 6.67 12.67 -5.05
CA VAL A 279 5.48 12.15 -5.71
C VAL A 279 5.67 12.24 -7.23
N ALA A 280 5.28 11.20 -7.97
CA ALA A 280 5.16 11.28 -9.42
C ALA A 280 3.77 11.82 -9.78
N VAL A 281 3.71 12.90 -10.55
CA VAL A 281 2.48 13.64 -10.87
C VAL A 281 2.33 13.68 -12.39
N PRO A 282 1.14 13.47 -12.97
CA PRO A 282 0.96 13.66 -14.41
C PRO A 282 1.29 15.10 -14.79
N ALA A 283 2.07 15.29 -15.85
CA ALA A 283 2.58 16.58 -16.25
C ALA A 283 1.44 17.58 -16.52
N GLY A 284 1.48 18.73 -15.84
CA GLY A 284 0.46 19.77 -15.96
C GLY A 284 -0.93 19.44 -15.38
N ALA A 285 -1.11 18.30 -14.70
CA ALA A 285 -2.41 17.94 -14.15
C ALA A 285 -2.83 18.87 -13.00
N PRO A 286 -4.08 19.38 -13.02
CA PRO A 286 -4.67 20.02 -11.86
C PRO A 286 -5.01 18.97 -10.79
N GLY A 287 -4.99 19.39 -9.53
CA GLY A 287 -5.29 18.48 -8.42
C GLY A 287 -4.74 18.98 -7.10
N LEU A 288 -4.82 18.12 -6.09
CA LEU A 288 -4.50 18.45 -4.71
C LEU A 288 -3.38 17.55 -4.20
N PHE A 289 -2.49 18.11 -3.39
CA PHE A 289 -1.57 17.30 -2.59
C PHE A 289 -2.26 16.86 -1.32
N THR A 290 -1.82 15.74 -0.76
CA THR A 290 -2.39 15.20 0.46
C THR A 290 -1.31 14.97 1.51
N LEU A 291 -1.69 15.09 2.78
CA LEU A 291 -0.85 14.67 3.90
C LEU A 291 -1.66 13.75 4.79
N ARG A 292 -1.08 12.58 5.08
CA ARG A 292 -1.56 11.69 6.14
C ARG A 292 -0.49 11.64 7.22
N THR A 293 -0.89 11.73 8.49
CA THR A 293 0.02 11.79 9.65
C THR A 293 0.00 10.54 10.54
N SER A 294 -0.68 9.48 10.11
CA SER A 294 -0.70 8.17 10.76
C SER A 294 -0.99 7.08 9.73
N LEU A 295 -0.43 5.88 9.91
CA LEU A 295 -0.61 4.75 8.99
C LEU A 295 -2.09 4.43 8.68
N PHE A 296 -2.97 4.60 9.67
CA PHE A 296 -4.40 4.33 9.57
C PHE A 296 -5.28 5.59 9.69
N GLY A 297 -4.66 6.77 9.67
CA GLY A 297 -5.38 8.04 9.73
C GLY A 297 -5.99 8.45 8.40
N ASP A 298 -6.95 9.37 8.47
CA ASP A 298 -7.44 10.08 7.30
C ASP A 298 -6.36 11.02 6.75
N GLN A 299 -6.44 11.30 5.45
CA GLN A 299 -5.60 12.28 4.79
C GLN A 299 -6.33 13.62 4.71
N VAL A 300 -5.58 14.71 4.82
CA VAL A 300 -6.06 16.06 4.52
C VAL A 300 -5.53 16.52 3.16
N PHE A 301 -6.20 17.48 2.55
CA PHE A 301 -5.94 17.96 1.19
C PHE A 301 -5.39 19.38 1.20
N PHE A 302 -4.50 19.68 0.26
CA PHE A 302 -3.86 20.98 0.08
C PHE A 302 -3.96 21.46 -1.37
N THR A 303 -4.30 22.73 -1.54
CA THR A 303 -4.16 23.44 -2.81
C THR A 303 -2.77 24.06 -2.92
N ARG A 304 -2.20 24.01 -4.13
CA ARG A 304 -0.89 24.61 -4.46
C ARG A 304 -0.94 26.13 -4.39
#